data_AF-A0A0F0KPV8-F1
#
_entry.id   AF-A0A0F0KPV8-F1
#
_cell.length_a   1.000
_cell.length_b   1.000
_cell.length_c   1.000
_cell.angle_alpha   90.00
_cell.angle_beta   90.00
_cell.angle_gamma   90.00
#
_symmetry.space_group_name_H-M   'P 1'
#
loop_
_entity.id
_entity.type
_entity.pdbx_description
1 polymer ?
#
loop_
_entity_poly.entity_id
_entity_poly.type
_entity_poly.pdbx_seq_one_letter_code
_entity_poly.pdbx_strand_id
1 'polypeptide(L)'
;MTSDVTLWRDALIELSTLENVRPENGLLQRIDLGPVELGVTLTTGQQLMVRATASRDEMASAISAVLGETVDANASPEWAPPFKTENFWWAETLYNFGVLAPNGIVMKPDVLFHHISRRNGVATIEASDNRRRVAVHFDLMADAPPVDVVTDVLEALTSSPSA
;
A
#
# COMPACT_ATOMS: atom_id res chain seq x y z
N MET A 1 1.90 16.15 14.73
CA MET A 1 2.33 16.50 13.37
C MET A 1 1.55 15.60 12.43
N THR A 2 0.57 16.14 11.73
CA THR A 2 -0.17 15.43 10.70
C THR A 2 0.82 15.10 9.59
N SER A 3 1.07 13.82 9.33
CA SER A 3 1.72 13.38 8.10
C SER A 3 0.98 14.04 6.94
N ASP A 4 1.68 14.70 6.02
CA ASP A 4 1.04 15.21 4.83
C ASP A 4 0.62 14.00 3.99
N VAL A 5 -0.65 13.63 4.13
CA VAL A 5 -1.28 12.46 3.53
C VAL A 5 -1.07 12.45 2.02
N THR A 6 -0.97 13.65 1.44
CA THR A 6 -0.68 13.87 0.04
C THR A 6 0.64 13.23 -0.37
N LEU A 7 1.67 13.29 0.47
CA LEU A 7 3.01 12.81 0.12
C LEU A 7 3.06 11.28 0.08
N TRP A 8 2.62 10.59 1.13
CA TRP A 8 2.69 9.12 1.11
C TRP A 8 1.62 8.50 0.21
N ARG A 9 0.51 9.19 -0.10
CA ARG A 9 -0.44 8.78 -1.14
C ARG A 9 0.28 8.59 -2.47
N ASP A 10 0.98 9.62 -2.94
CA ASP A 10 1.59 9.60 -4.27
C ASP A 10 2.65 8.49 -4.34
N ALA A 11 3.42 8.31 -3.26
CA ALA A 11 4.35 7.19 -3.14
C ALA A 11 3.68 5.82 -3.24
N LEU A 12 2.50 5.61 -2.63
CA LEU A 12 1.77 4.34 -2.73
C LEU A 12 1.28 4.07 -4.15
N ILE A 13 0.87 5.11 -4.88
CA ILE A 13 0.47 4.98 -6.28
C ILE A 13 1.68 4.58 -7.13
N GLU A 14 2.84 5.20 -6.92
CA GLU A 14 4.06 4.83 -7.66
C GLU A 14 4.54 3.41 -7.33
N LEU A 15 4.48 3.02 -6.05
CA LEU A 15 4.80 1.66 -5.61
C LEU A 15 3.82 0.62 -6.19
N SER A 16 2.53 0.96 -6.33
CA SER A 16 1.55 0.11 -7.01
C SER A 16 1.93 -0.12 -8.48
N THR A 17 2.35 0.92 -9.20
CA THR A 17 2.78 0.76 -10.60
C THR A 17 4.03 -0.14 -10.72
N LEU A 18 4.97 -0.04 -9.79
CA LEU A 18 6.15 -0.92 -9.72
C LEU A 18 5.80 -2.37 -9.36
N GLU A 19 4.81 -2.60 -8.53
CA GLU A 19 4.33 -3.95 -8.22
C GLU A 19 3.71 -4.59 -9.48
N ASN A 20 2.90 -3.82 -10.20
CA ASN A 20 2.18 -4.30 -11.36
C ASN A 20 3.13 -4.90 -12.41
N VAL A 21 4.26 -4.25 -12.72
CA VAL A 21 5.20 -4.74 -13.75
C VAL A 21 5.82 -6.12 -13.47
N ARG A 22 5.63 -6.68 -12.26
CA ARG A 22 6.07 -8.04 -11.88
C ARG A 22 4.89 -8.90 -11.45
N PRO A 23 3.89 -9.15 -12.32
CA PRO A 23 2.62 -9.78 -11.91
C PRO A 23 2.78 -11.25 -11.47
N GLU A 24 3.88 -11.91 -11.84
CA GLU A 24 4.17 -13.30 -11.47
C GLU A 24 5.05 -13.40 -10.22
N ASN A 25 5.95 -12.43 -10.00
CA ASN A 25 6.97 -12.53 -8.96
C ASN A 25 6.62 -11.73 -7.71
N GLY A 26 5.91 -10.60 -7.89
CA GLY A 26 5.65 -9.62 -6.84
C GLY A 26 6.94 -8.94 -6.33
N LEU A 27 6.81 -7.73 -5.80
CA LEU A 27 7.95 -6.94 -5.32
C LEU A 27 7.83 -6.60 -3.85
N LEU A 28 6.66 -6.12 -3.44
CA LEU A 28 6.43 -5.49 -2.14
C LEU A 28 5.73 -6.45 -1.20
N GLN A 29 6.15 -6.53 0.05
CA GLN A 29 5.48 -7.32 1.08
C GLN A 29 4.80 -6.44 2.13
N ARG A 30 5.44 -5.34 2.52
CA ARG A 30 4.95 -4.42 3.54
C ARG A 30 5.42 -2.99 3.26
N ILE A 31 4.57 -2.03 3.58
CA ILE A 31 4.86 -0.61 3.52
C ILE A 31 4.43 0.00 4.86
N ASP A 32 5.40 0.45 5.65
CA ASP A 32 5.20 1.25 6.85
C ASP A 32 5.03 2.72 6.45
N LEU A 33 3.90 3.32 6.84
CA LEU A 33 3.48 4.66 6.45
C LEU A 33 4.03 5.68 7.43
N GLY A 34 5.22 6.22 7.12
CA GLY A 34 5.80 7.33 7.87
C GLY A 34 5.41 8.70 7.31
N PRO A 35 5.59 9.78 8.08
CA PRO A 35 5.20 11.14 7.67
C PRO A 35 6.10 11.76 6.59
N VAL A 36 7.30 11.21 6.37
CA VAL A 36 8.31 11.73 5.44
C VAL A 36 8.87 10.61 4.55
N GLU A 37 9.07 9.44 5.14
CA GLU A 37 9.61 8.27 4.47
C GLU A 37 8.70 7.07 4.73
N LEU A 38 8.65 6.17 3.74
CA LEU A 38 7.96 4.90 3.81
C LEU A 38 9.02 3.81 4.05
N GLY A 39 8.75 2.94 5.01
CA GLY A 39 9.54 1.73 5.21
C GLY A 39 9.01 0.63 4.30
N VAL A 40 9.79 0.22 3.29
CA VAL A 40 9.38 -0.81 2.34
C VAL A 40 10.09 -2.11 2.69
N THR A 41 9.33 -3.19 2.84
CA THR A 41 9.86 -4.56 2.89
C THR A 41 9.50 -5.27 1.61
N LEU A 42 10.49 -5.87 0.95
CA LEU A 42 10.34 -6.61 -0.30
C LEU A 42 9.89 -8.06 -0.03
N THR A 43 9.35 -8.73 -1.04
CA THR A 43 8.95 -10.16 -0.96
C THR A 43 10.11 -11.09 -0.60
N THR A 44 11.34 -10.68 -0.89
CA THR A 44 12.58 -11.36 -0.55
C THR A 44 13.02 -11.13 0.91
N GLY A 45 12.36 -10.24 1.64
CA GLY A 45 12.63 -9.91 3.04
C GLY A 45 13.61 -8.74 3.25
N GLN A 46 14.28 -8.24 2.20
CA GLN A 46 15.07 -7.01 2.29
C GLN A 46 14.19 -5.79 2.61
N GLN A 47 14.78 -4.81 3.27
CA GLN A 47 14.12 -3.58 3.67
C GLN A 47 14.84 -2.36 3.10
N LEU A 48 14.08 -1.32 2.78
CA LEU A 48 14.59 -0.02 2.35
C LEU A 48 13.68 1.11 2.82
N MET A 49 14.26 2.30 2.97
CA MET A 49 13.51 3.53 3.21
C MET A 49 13.37 4.29 1.89
N VAL A 50 12.15 4.75 1.60
CA VAL A 50 11.83 5.52 0.40
C VAL A 50 11.22 6.85 0.83
N ARG A 51 11.69 7.96 0.27
CA ARG A 51 11.05 9.26 0.53
C ARG A 51 9.65 9.27 -0.06
N ALA A 52 8.69 9.85 0.65
CA ALA A 52 7.32 9.98 0.15
C ALA A 52 7.23 10.82 -1.14
N THR A 53 8.22 11.66 -1.42
CA THR A 53 8.33 12.46 -2.65
C THR A 53 9.13 11.79 -3.77
N ALA A 54 9.67 10.59 -3.55
CA ALA A 54 10.52 9.94 -4.54
C ALA A 54 9.72 9.63 -5.80
N SER A 55 10.31 9.86 -6.97
CA SER A 55 9.71 9.46 -8.23
C SER A 55 9.75 7.94 -8.41
N ARG A 56 8.94 7.40 -9.30
CA ARG A 56 8.96 5.98 -9.65
C ARG A 56 10.35 5.48 -10.04
N ASP A 57 11.11 6.28 -10.81
CA ASP A 57 12.47 5.95 -11.22
C ASP A 57 13.42 5.87 -10.03
N GLU A 58 13.31 6.80 -9.09
CA GLU A 58 14.11 6.80 -7.85
C GLU A 58 13.78 5.57 -6.99
N MET A 59 12.49 5.22 -6.87
CA MET A 59 12.05 4.03 -6.15
C MET A 59 12.56 2.75 -6.82
N ALA A 60 12.40 2.62 -8.14
CA ALA A 60 12.88 1.47 -8.90
C ALA A 60 14.40 1.31 -8.77
N SER A 61 15.15 2.41 -8.83
CA SER A 61 16.61 2.41 -8.65
C SER A 61 17.01 1.95 -7.25
N ALA A 62 16.34 2.45 -6.20
CA ALA A 62 16.60 2.05 -4.83
C ALA A 62 16.31 0.56 -4.59
N ILE A 63 15.20 0.05 -5.13
CA ILE A 63 14.83 -1.36 -5.03
C ILE A 63 15.83 -2.23 -5.80
N SER A 64 16.22 -1.80 -7.00
CA SER A 64 17.21 -2.51 -7.83
C SER A 64 18.55 -2.68 -7.11
N ALA A 65 19.03 -1.61 -6.45
CA ALA A 65 20.27 -1.65 -5.68
C ALA A 65 20.21 -2.65 -4.51
N VAL A 66 19.05 -2.81 -3.88
CA VAL A 66 18.84 -3.72 -2.75
C VAL A 66 18.68 -5.18 -3.19
N LEU A 67 18.07 -5.41 -4.36
CA LEU A 67 17.89 -6.75 -4.91
C LEU A 67 19.14 -7.26 -5.66
N GLY A 68 19.97 -6.36 -6.17
CA GLY A 68 21.07 -6.72 -7.07
C GLY A 68 20.60 -7.12 -8.48
N GLU A 69 19.37 -6.75 -8.86
CA GLU A 69 18.78 -6.94 -10.18
C GLU A 69 18.07 -5.67 -10.63
N THR A 70 17.86 -5.50 -11.93
CA THR A 70 17.15 -4.33 -12.46
C THR A 70 15.64 -4.49 -12.28
N VAL A 71 15.02 -3.51 -11.62
CA VAL A 71 13.57 -3.28 -11.61
C VAL A 71 13.27 -2.14 -12.56
N ASP A 72 12.47 -2.41 -13.60
CA ASP A 72 12.06 -1.39 -14.55
C ASP A 72 10.99 -0.48 -13.92
N ALA A 73 11.21 0.83 -14.00
CA ALA A 73 10.24 1.80 -13.50
C ALA A 73 8.94 1.79 -14.33
N ASN A 74 9.00 1.38 -15.61
CA ASN A 74 7.91 1.47 -16.58
C ASN A 74 7.34 2.90 -16.75
N ALA A 75 7.39 3.39 -17.99
CA ALA A 75 6.93 4.74 -18.31
C ALA A 75 5.39 4.88 -18.35
N SER A 76 4.64 3.78 -18.49
CA SER A 76 3.18 3.84 -18.62
C SER A 76 2.49 3.76 -17.26
N PRO A 77 1.71 4.79 -16.84
CA PRO A 77 0.88 4.73 -15.64
C PRO A 77 -0.26 3.70 -15.74
N GLU A 78 -0.65 3.32 -16.96
CA GLU A 78 -1.85 2.52 -17.25
C GLU A 78 -1.55 1.03 -17.45
N TRP A 79 -0.34 0.58 -17.12
CA TRP A 79 0.00 -0.82 -17.32
C TRP A 79 -0.78 -1.68 -16.32
N ALA A 80 -1.73 -2.46 -16.83
CA ALA A 80 -2.37 -3.57 -16.13
C ALA A 80 -1.88 -4.88 -16.77
N PRO A 81 -1.49 -5.89 -15.98
CA PRO A 81 -1.11 -7.19 -16.51
C PRO A 81 -2.28 -7.83 -17.26
N PRO A 82 -2.02 -8.64 -18.31
CA PRO A 82 -3.08 -9.28 -19.10
C PRO A 82 -3.86 -10.36 -18.32
N PHE A 83 -3.43 -10.70 -17.12
CA PHE A 83 -4.04 -11.69 -16.24
C PHE A 83 -4.08 -11.19 -14.79
N LYS A 84 -5.15 -11.53 -14.08
CA LYS A 84 -5.39 -11.15 -12.69
C LYS A 84 -4.73 -12.17 -11.76
N THR A 85 -3.64 -11.77 -11.10
CA THR A 85 -2.91 -12.57 -10.10
C THR A 85 -3.08 -11.97 -8.71
N GLU A 86 -2.60 -12.67 -7.67
CA GLU A 86 -2.49 -12.11 -6.31
C GLU A 86 -1.71 -10.77 -6.32
N ASN A 87 -0.64 -10.68 -7.12
CA ASN A 87 0.19 -9.47 -7.23
C ASN A 87 -0.55 -8.31 -7.90
N PHE A 88 -1.38 -8.61 -8.91
CA PHE A 88 -2.27 -7.61 -9.50
C PHE A 88 -3.23 -7.04 -8.45
N TRP A 89 -3.90 -7.91 -7.68
CA TRP A 89 -4.83 -7.47 -6.64
C TRP A 89 -4.14 -6.72 -5.49
N TRP A 90 -2.90 -7.08 -5.20
CA TRP A 90 -2.07 -6.36 -4.26
C TRP A 90 -1.76 -4.93 -4.74
N ALA A 91 -1.34 -4.78 -6.01
CA ALA A 91 -1.11 -3.48 -6.61
C ALA A 91 -2.39 -2.62 -6.64
N GLU A 92 -3.53 -3.19 -6.99
CA GLU A 92 -4.84 -2.50 -6.95
C GLU A 92 -5.21 -2.05 -5.53
N THR A 93 -4.94 -2.88 -4.52
CA THR A 93 -5.18 -2.52 -3.11
C THR A 93 -4.35 -1.30 -2.71
N LEU A 94 -3.06 -1.27 -3.08
CA LEU A 94 -2.18 -0.12 -2.82
C LEU A 94 -2.66 1.15 -3.54
N TYR A 95 -3.04 1.02 -4.81
CA TYR A 95 -3.53 2.13 -5.61
C TYR A 95 -4.81 2.73 -5.02
N ASN A 96 -5.83 1.89 -4.78
CA ASN A 96 -7.12 2.30 -4.23
C ASN A 96 -6.96 2.92 -2.86
N PHE A 97 -6.12 2.33 -1.99
CA PHE A 97 -5.85 2.92 -0.70
C PHE A 97 -5.19 4.30 -0.81
N GLY A 98 -4.19 4.46 -1.69
CA GLY A 98 -3.59 5.77 -1.96
C GLY A 98 -4.66 6.80 -2.38
N VAL A 99 -5.46 6.47 -3.39
CA VAL A 99 -6.52 7.38 -3.90
C VAL A 99 -7.54 7.76 -2.82
N LEU A 100 -7.96 6.80 -1.98
CA LEU A 100 -9.06 6.99 -1.03
C LEU A 100 -8.64 7.54 0.34
N ALA A 101 -7.39 7.31 0.77
CA ALA A 101 -6.94 7.68 2.10
C ALA A 101 -7.09 9.19 2.45
N PRO A 102 -6.84 10.14 1.52
CA PRO A 102 -7.10 11.56 1.77
C PRO A 102 -8.54 11.84 2.20
N ASN A 103 -9.52 11.24 1.53
CA ASN A 103 -10.93 11.41 1.86
C ASN A 103 -11.23 10.82 3.25
N GLY A 104 -10.66 9.65 3.54
CA GLY A 104 -10.82 9.02 4.85
C GLY A 104 -10.28 9.86 6.01
N ILE A 105 -9.14 10.54 5.81
CA ILE A 105 -8.55 11.43 6.81
C ILE A 105 -9.34 12.72 6.96
N VAL A 106 -9.93 13.25 5.88
CA VAL A 106 -10.89 14.37 5.98
C VAL A 106 -12.11 13.96 6.81
N MET A 107 -12.61 12.74 6.64
CA MET A 107 -13.75 12.22 7.41
C MET A 107 -13.41 11.93 8.88
N LYS A 108 -12.20 11.44 9.18
CA LYS A 108 -11.72 11.15 10.54
C LYS A 108 -10.27 11.60 10.73
N PRO A 109 -10.04 12.86 11.16
CA PRO A 109 -8.70 13.45 11.22
C PRO A 109 -7.83 12.92 12.37
N ASP A 110 -8.41 12.18 13.31
CA ASP A 110 -7.71 11.53 14.41
C ASP A 110 -7.19 10.13 14.05
N VAL A 111 -7.50 9.63 12.86
CA VAL A 111 -7.05 8.32 12.38
C VAL A 111 -5.62 8.41 11.87
N LEU A 112 -4.80 7.46 12.32
CA LEU A 112 -3.44 7.23 11.85
C LEU A 112 -3.38 5.85 11.18
N PHE A 113 -2.96 5.81 9.92
CA PHE A 113 -2.62 4.57 9.23
C PHE A 113 -1.15 4.24 9.48
N HIS A 114 -0.86 2.97 9.84
CA HIS A 114 0.47 2.54 10.27
C HIS A 114 1.21 1.82 9.16
N HIS A 115 0.57 0.79 8.59
CA HIS A 115 1.19 -0.01 7.55
C HIS A 115 0.16 -0.76 6.71
N ILE A 116 0.60 -1.15 5.52
CA ILE A 116 -0.11 -2.02 4.59
C ILE A 116 0.81 -3.20 4.33
N SER A 117 0.32 -4.43 4.42
CA SER A 117 1.13 -5.63 4.19
C SER A 117 0.35 -6.71 3.48
N ARG A 118 1.04 -7.70 2.93
CA ARG A 118 0.43 -8.94 2.42
C ARG A 118 1.11 -10.18 2.96
N ARG A 119 0.31 -11.23 3.17
CA ARG A 119 0.79 -12.56 3.53
C ARG A 119 -0.26 -13.62 3.16
N ASN A 120 0.18 -14.69 2.50
CA ASN A 120 -0.66 -15.85 2.19
C ASN A 120 -1.99 -15.49 1.49
N GLY A 121 -1.95 -14.67 0.44
CA GLY A 121 -3.17 -14.27 -0.29
C GLY A 121 -4.03 -13.24 0.44
N VAL A 122 -3.54 -12.62 1.53
CA VAL A 122 -4.32 -11.63 2.30
C VAL A 122 -3.54 -10.33 2.41
N ALA A 123 -4.13 -9.22 1.99
CA ALA A 123 -3.68 -7.88 2.32
C ALA A 123 -4.23 -7.46 3.69
N THR A 124 -3.43 -6.77 4.48
CA THR A 124 -3.80 -6.25 5.79
C THR A 124 -3.44 -4.78 5.88
N ILE A 125 -4.40 -3.95 6.28
CA ILE A 125 -4.20 -2.53 6.55
C ILE A 125 -4.45 -2.29 8.03
N GLU A 126 -3.48 -1.65 8.67
CA GLU A 126 -3.54 -1.37 10.08
C GLU A 126 -3.65 0.13 10.34
N ALA A 127 -4.61 0.50 11.19
CA ALA A 127 -4.89 1.88 11.56
C ALA A 127 -5.23 1.98 13.05
N SER A 128 -5.15 3.17 13.59
CA SER A 128 -5.63 3.47 14.95
C SER A 128 -6.28 4.84 15.03
N ASP A 129 -7.17 4.99 15.99
CA ASP A 129 -7.62 6.29 16.49
C ASP A 129 -7.27 6.42 17.99
N ASN A 130 -7.83 7.41 18.67
CA ASN A 130 -7.62 7.61 20.11
C ASN A 130 -8.24 6.52 21.02
N ARG A 131 -9.05 5.61 20.46
CA ARG A 131 -9.77 4.57 21.21
C ARG A 131 -9.13 3.21 21.03
N ARG A 132 -8.70 2.87 19.81
CA ARG A 132 -8.27 1.51 19.48
C ARG A 132 -7.35 1.46 18.26
N ARG A 133 -6.71 0.30 18.11
CA ARG A 133 -6.03 -0.14 16.88
C ARG A 133 -6.86 -1.23 16.22
N VAL A 134 -6.90 -1.23 14.89
CA VAL A 134 -7.56 -2.25 14.07
C VAL A 134 -6.63 -2.71 12.97
N ALA A 135 -6.83 -3.95 12.55
CA ALA A 135 -6.28 -4.50 11.32
C ALA A 135 -7.47 -5.01 10.50
N VAL A 136 -7.58 -4.55 9.26
CA VAL A 136 -8.61 -4.99 8.31
C VAL A 136 -7.94 -5.83 7.23
N HIS A 137 -8.58 -6.94 6.88
CA HIS A 137 -8.05 -7.97 6.00
C HIS A 137 -8.84 -8.00 4.69
N PHE A 138 -8.12 -8.10 3.58
CA PHE A 138 -8.67 -8.15 2.23
C PHE A 138 -8.12 -9.37 1.49
N ASP A 139 -9.00 -10.17 0.92
CA ASP A 139 -8.63 -11.35 0.16
C ASP A 139 -8.07 -10.96 -1.22
N LEU A 140 -6.81 -11.30 -1.48
CA LEU A 140 -6.11 -11.06 -2.74
C LEU A 140 -6.32 -12.20 -3.75
N MET A 141 -7.07 -13.24 -3.38
CA MET A 141 -7.47 -14.33 -4.27
C MET A 141 -8.93 -14.20 -4.74
N ALA A 142 -9.61 -13.13 -4.32
CA ALA A 142 -10.99 -12.85 -4.70
C ALA A 142 -11.13 -12.51 -6.20
N ASP A 143 -12.34 -12.69 -6.73
CA ASP A 143 -12.66 -12.39 -8.14
C ASP A 143 -12.75 -10.88 -8.45
N ALA A 144 -12.76 -10.04 -7.40
CA ALA A 144 -12.91 -8.60 -7.46
C ALA A 144 -12.03 -7.91 -6.40
N PRO A 145 -11.56 -6.67 -6.67
CA PRO A 145 -10.75 -5.94 -5.70
C PRO A 145 -11.60 -5.51 -4.50
N PRO A 146 -10.97 -5.24 -3.34
CA PRO A 146 -11.64 -4.52 -2.27
C PRO A 146 -11.97 -3.10 -2.77
N VAL A 147 -13.25 -2.81 -3.00
CA VAL A 147 -13.72 -1.55 -3.61
C VAL A 147 -13.62 -0.39 -2.61
N ASP A 148 -13.81 -0.66 -1.33
CA ASP A 148 -13.97 0.36 -0.29
C ASP A 148 -12.93 0.20 0.84
N VAL A 149 -11.68 -0.05 0.47
CA VAL A 149 -10.56 -0.37 1.38
C VAL A 149 -10.43 0.57 2.57
N VAL A 150 -10.62 1.88 2.34
CA VAL A 150 -10.52 2.90 3.40
C VAL A 150 -11.79 2.94 4.26
N THR A 151 -12.97 2.84 3.64
CA THR A 151 -14.25 2.84 4.36
C THR A 151 -14.30 1.69 5.36
N ASP A 152 -13.90 0.48 4.95
CA ASP A 152 -13.87 -0.71 5.81
C ASP A 152 -12.97 -0.50 7.03
N VAL A 153 -11.81 0.15 6.86
CA VAL A 153 -10.91 0.50 7.96
C VAL A 153 -11.54 1.52 8.90
N LEU A 154 -12.19 2.55 8.36
CA LEU A 154 -12.88 3.54 9.18
C LEU A 154 -14.06 2.92 9.93
N GLU A 155 -14.82 2.03 9.31
CA GLU A 155 -15.92 1.31 9.93
C GLU A 155 -15.45 0.40 11.06
N ALA A 156 -14.33 -0.31 10.87
CA ALA A 156 -13.69 -1.12 11.91
C ALA A 156 -13.28 -0.31 13.14
N LEU A 157 -12.89 0.96 12.96
CA LEU A 157 -12.58 1.88 14.07
C LEU A 157 -13.85 2.36 14.81
N THR A 158 -14.97 2.52 14.12
CA THR A 158 -16.26 2.95 14.73
C THR A 158 -17.07 1.83 15.35
N SER A 159 -16.92 0.60 14.86
CA SER A 159 -17.65 -0.55 15.41
C SER A 159 -17.19 -0.80 16.85
N SER A 160 -18.15 -0.85 17.77
CA SER A 160 -17.87 -1.32 19.13
C SER A 160 -17.56 -2.82 19.08
N PRO A 161 -16.64 -3.34 19.90
CA PRO A 161 -16.53 -4.79 20.04
C PRO A 161 -17.90 -5.31 20.48
N SER A 162 -18.45 -6.26 19.72
CA SER A 162 -19.63 -6.99 20.15
C SER A 162 -19.35 -7.57 21.54
N ALA A 163 -20.19 -7.19 22.50
CA ALA A 163 -20.12 -7.63 23.90
C ALA A 163 -20.26 -9.15 24.03
#